data_AF-A0AA92LXJ5-F1
#
_entry.id   AF-A0AA92LXJ5-F1
#
_cell.length_a   1.000
_cell.length_b   1.000
_cell.length_c   1.000
_cell.angle_alpha   90.00
_cell.angle_beta   90.00
_cell.angle_gamma   90.00
#
_symmetry.space_group_name_H-M   'P 1'
#
loop_
_entity.id
_entity.type
_entity.pdbx_description
1 polymer ?
#
loop_
_entity_poly.entity_id
_entity_poly.type
_entity_poly.pdbx_seq_one_letter_code
_entity_poly.pdbx_strand_id
1 'polypeptide(L)'
;MQNLVNKKIEEYIGEDKDLLEYKSQLDPSSIERAFNGQSQFPERHAAQAVVDYCNALRTFKISLHELIKSTSESAPSKAFNCSVEEIVEIEFEEFQRKLKRYFDEYISAESKCISWHVTGPARFPVAKAEKANKNSRDKLNQYADYPQRALKAIAKKLFPDGDGSVVKMSSDNPVEQLRIKISEAETMHGYMKIANRLVPAAYKASENGELTDNSAAVLENKMLERGIPQNLLKTFLEPNPIVNTWGRFSLANSNANIRRLKQRLVEAERVEESRNSNSLEGELENGIKHGVIDGRIGIWLGGRPPKEVTQRLRKFSFKFSPTRNNAWVRAHTVNAEAVFKRDVVPFLEQLDPQTFD
;
A
#
# COMPACT_ATOMS: atom_id res chain seq x y z
N MET A 1 -26.97 -6.45 -38.31
CA MET A 1 -25.59 -6.05 -38.65
C MET A 1 -24.89 -5.69 -37.35
N GLN A 2 -23.89 -6.48 -36.90
CA GLN A 2 -23.07 -6.10 -35.74
C GLN A 2 -22.38 -4.76 -36.06
N ASN A 3 -22.45 -3.80 -35.12
CA ASN A 3 -21.71 -2.54 -35.20
C ASN A 3 -20.20 -2.86 -35.36
N LEU A 4 -19.48 -2.15 -36.23
CA LEU A 4 -18.04 -2.35 -36.52
C LEU A 4 -17.18 -2.29 -35.25
N VAL A 5 -17.60 -1.46 -34.29
CA VAL A 5 -17.00 -1.37 -32.94
C VAL A 5 -17.10 -2.70 -32.20
N ASN A 6 -18.27 -3.34 -32.22
CA ASN A 6 -18.50 -4.61 -31.51
C ASN A 6 -17.64 -5.73 -32.09
N LYS A 7 -17.51 -5.78 -33.42
CA LYS A 7 -16.61 -6.74 -34.08
C LYS A 7 -15.15 -6.56 -33.63
N LYS A 8 -14.67 -5.31 -33.55
CA LYS A 8 -13.32 -5.02 -33.05
C LYS A 8 -13.14 -5.35 -31.58
N ILE A 9 -14.15 -5.08 -30.75
CA ILE A 9 -14.12 -5.45 -29.34
C ILE A 9 -14.03 -6.98 -29.21
N GLU A 10 -14.80 -7.73 -29.99
CA GLU A 10 -14.75 -9.20 -30.03
C GLU A 10 -13.37 -9.70 -30.48
N GLU A 11 -12.74 -9.06 -31.48
CA GLU A 11 -11.37 -9.35 -31.91
C GLU A 11 -10.34 -9.13 -30.78
N TYR A 12 -10.52 -8.13 -29.92
CA TYR A 12 -9.59 -7.84 -28.81
C TYR A 12 -9.86 -8.64 -27.53
N ILE A 13 -11.12 -8.89 -27.17
CA ILE A 13 -11.51 -9.58 -25.93
C ILE A 13 -11.44 -11.10 -26.09
N GLY A 14 -11.72 -11.63 -27.28
CA GLY A 14 -11.82 -13.08 -27.50
C GLY A 14 -12.98 -13.69 -26.71
N GLU A 15 -12.74 -14.86 -26.09
CA GLU A 15 -13.74 -15.63 -25.32
C GLU A 15 -13.66 -15.43 -23.80
N ASP A 16 -12.93 -14.41 -23.33
CA ASP A 16 -12.76 -14.12 -21.90
C ASP A 16 -14.11 -13.69 -21.27
N LYS A 17 -14.74 -14.59 -20.51
CA LYS A 17 -16.06 -14.39 -19.88
C LYS A 17 -16.11 -13.17 -18.97
N ASP A 18 -15.07 -12.93 -18.17
CA ASP A 18 -15.00 -11.81 -17.23
C ASP A 18 -15.03 -10.46 -17.95
N LEU A 19 -14.32 -10.35 -19.07
CA LEU A 19 -14.25 -9.12 -19.87
C LEU A 19 -15.58 -8.87 -20.61
N LEU A 20 -16.27 -9.94 -21.02
CA LEU A 20 -17.60 -9.86 -21.62
C LEU A 20 -18.65 -9.36 -20.62
N GLU A 21 -18.58 -9.78 -19.36
CA GLU A 21 -19.44 -9.27 -18.29
C GLU A 21 -19.22 -7.77 -18.08
N TYR A 22 -17.96 -7.32 -17.97
CA TYR A 22 -17.65 -5.90 -17.79
C TYR A 22 -18.04 -5.03 -18.99
N LYS A 23 -17.90 -5.57 -20.20
CA LYS A 23 -18.34 -4.90 -21.44
C LYS A 23 -19.84 -4.56 -21.40
N SER A 24 -20.67 -5.42 -20.82
CA SER A 24 -22.14 -5.24 -20.80
C SER A 24 -22.61 -3.94 -20.13
N GLN A 25 -21.74 -3.31 -19.33
CA GLN A 25 -22.01 -2.07 -18.62
C GLN A 25 -21.81 -0.79 -19.46
N LEU A 26 -21.28 -0.95 -20.67
CA LEU A 26 -20.96 0.14 -21.57
C LEU A 26 -21.83 0.06 -22.82
N ASP A 27 -22.12 1.23 -23.42
CA ASP A 27 -22.68 1.33 -24.77
C ASP A 27 -21.57 1.69 -25.76
N PRO A 28 -21.05 0.72 -26.54
CA PRO A 28 -19.96 0.96 -27.48
C PRO A 28 -20.30 2.00 -28.55
N SER A 29 -21.58 2.12 -28.92
CA SER A 29 -22.02 3.07 -29.96
C SER A 29 -22.02 4.52 -29.44
N SER A 30 -22.27 4.73 -28.15
CA SER A 30 -22.10 6.04 -27.51
C SER A 30 -20.62 6.43 -27.45
N ILE A 31 -19.75 5.48 -27.12
CA ILE A 31 -18.29 5.71 -27.00
C ILE A 31 -17.68 6.03 -28.37
N GLU A 32 -18.08 5.32 -29.43
CA GLU A 32 -17.67 5.61 -30.81
C GLU A 32 -17.96 7.06 -31.22
N ARG A 33 -19.18 7.53 -30.92
CA ARG A 33 -19.60 8.90 -31.24
C ARG A 33 -18.72 9.96 -30.56
N ALA A 34 -18.11 9.65 -29.42
CA ALA A 34 -17.20 10.56 -28.75
C ALA A 34 -15.89 10.79 -29.52
N PHE A 35 -15.43 9.82 -30.32
CA PHE A 35 -14.16 9.94 -31.05
C PHE A 35 -14.30 10.48 -32.47
N ASN A 36 -15.52 10.67 -32.98
CA ASN A 36 -15.80 11.14 -34.34
C ASN A 36 -15.15 12.49 -34.67
N GLY A 37 -14.98 13.37 -33.69
CA GLY A 37 -14.33 14.67 -33.88
C GLY A 37 -12.80 14.61 -33.97
N GLN A 38 -12.20 13.52 -33.50
CA GLN A 38 -10.76 13.42 -33.29
C GLN A 38 -10.04 12.46 -34.24
N SER A 39 -10.69 11.37 -34.65
CA SER A 39 -10.06 10.30 -35.43
C SER A 39 -10.85 9.96 -36.70
N GLN A 40 -10.15 9.52 -37.73
CA GLN A 40 -10.75 8.92 -38.93
C GLN A 40 -11.26 7.49 -38.69
N PHE A 41 -10.79 6.85 -37.62
CA PHE A 41 -11.16 5.49 -37.22
C PHE A 41 -11.72 5.49 -35.79
N PRO A 42 -12.83 6.20 -35.53
CA PRO A 42 -13.43 6.32 -34.20
C PRO A 42 -13.77 4.95 -33.60
N GLU A 43 -14.08 3.97 -34.44
CA GLU A 43 -14.41 2.62 -34.02
C GLU A 43 -13.24 1.90 -33.35
N ARG A 44 -12.00 2.17 -33.77
CA ARG A 44 -10.79 1.57 -33.18
C ARG A 44 -10.51 2.15 -31.81
N HIS A 45 -10.62 3.47 -31.68
CA HIS A 45 -10.43 4.17 -30.40
C HIS A 45 -11.48 3.75 -29.38
N ALA A 46 -12.74 3.66 -29.80
CA ALA A 46 -13.81 3.18 -28.93
C ALA A 46 -13.60 1.74 -28.48
N ALA A 47 -13.22 0.85 -29.39
CA ALA A 47 -12.92 -0.54 -29.04
C ALA A 47 -11.77 -0.63 -28.03
N GLN A 48 -10.68 0.12 -28.25
CA GLN A 48 -9.55 0.14 -27.31
C GLN A 48 -9.95 0.69 -25.94
N ALA A 49 -10.69 1.80 -25.89
CA ALA A 49 -11.14 2.41 -24.64
C ALA A 49 -12.01 1.44 -23.80
N VAL A 50 -12.88 0.67 -24.45
CA VAL A 50 -13.70 -0.37 -23.80
C VAL A 50 -12.81 -1.50 -23.26
N VAL A 51 -11.85 -1.98 -24.06
CA VAL A 51 -10.92 -3.04 -23.65
C VAL A 51 -10.06 -2.60 -22.47
N ASP A 52 -9.53 -1.39 -22.51
CA ASP A 52 -8.74 -0.81 -21.42
C ASP A 52 -9.55 -0.68 -20.12
N TYR A 53 -10.83 -0.31 -20.23
CA TYR A 53 -11.75 -0.29 -19.09
C TYR A 53 -11.97 -1.68 -18.49
N CYS A 54 -12.26 -2.69 -19.31
CA CYS A 54 -12.44 -4.06 -18.82
C CYS A 54 -11.16 -4.62 -18.18
N ASN A 55 -10.00 -4.32 -18.79
CA ASN A 55 -8.70 -4.72 -18.25
C ASN A 55 -8.36 -3.99 -16.93
N ALA A 56 -8.74 -2.72 -16.77
CA ALA A 56 -8.57 -1.99 -15.53
C ALA A 56 -9.35 -2.65 -14.38
N LEU A 57 -10.60 -3.09 -14.63
CA LEU A 57 -11.40 -3.83 -13.66
C LEU A 57 -10.76 -5.18 -13.30
N ARG A 58 -10.38 -5.97 -14.30
CA ARG A 58 -9.71 -7.27 -14.11
C ARG A 58 -8.43 -7.14 -13.29
N THR A 59 -7.55 -6.24 -13.71
CA THR A 59 -6.25 -6.00 -13.05
C THR A 59 -6.44 -5.55 -11.61
N PHE A 60 -7.42 -4.66 -11.37
CA PHE A 60 -7.75 -4.21 -10.03
C PHE A 60 -8.20 -5.37 -9.14
N LYS A 61 -9.13 -6.23 -9.61
CA LYS A 61 -9.60 -7.39 -8.85
C LYS A 61 -8.44 -8.33 -8.47
N ILE A 62 -7.54 -8.63 -9.42
CA ILE A 62 -6.34 -9.44 -9.17
C ILE A 62 -5.44 -8.78 -8.12
N SER A 63 -5.14 -7.48 -8.28
CA SER A 63 -4.26 -6.76 -7.35
C SER A 63 -4.86 -6.65 -5.94
N LEU A 64 -6.19 -6.59 -5.82
CA LEU A 64 -6.89 -6.56 -4.53
C LEU A 64 -6.76 -7.93 -3.83
N HIS A 65 -6.99 -9.02 -4.55
CA HIS A 65 -6.75 -10.37 -4.02
C HIS A 65 -5.29 -10.56 -3.57
N GLU A 66 -4.33 -10.12 -4.39
CA GLU A 66 -2.91 -10.21 -4.06
C GLU A 66 -2.54 -9.36 -2.83
N LEU A 67 -3.10 -8.16 -2.71
CA LEU A 67 -2.93 -7.29 -1.56
C LEU A 67 -3.45 -7.95 -0.27
N ILE A 68 -4.67 -8.52 -0.31
CA ILE A 68 -5.25 -9.18 0.87
C ILE A 68 -4.44 -10.43 1.22
N LYS A 69 -4.07 -11.24 0.24
CA LYS A 69 -3.29 -12.46 0.45
C LYS A 69 -1.94 -12.16 1.09
N SER A 70 -1.14 -11.29 0.47
CA SER A 70 0.19 -10.91 0.96
C SER A 70 0.14 -10.29 2.36
N THR A 71 -0.90 -9.52 2.66
CA THR A 71 -1.05 -8.91 3.99
C THR A 71 -1.55 -9.93 5.03
N SER A 72 -2.42 -10.86 4.66
CA SER A 72 -2.88 -11.94 5.54
C SER A 72 -1.73 -12.85 5.99
N GLU A 73 -0.80 -13.16 5.07
CA GLU A 73 0.42 -13.91 5.36
C GLU A 73 1.36 -13.14 6.30
N SER A 74 1.42 -11.82 6.17
CA SER A 74 2.34 -10.96 6.95
C SER A 74 1.79 -10.54 8.32
N ALA A 75 0.46 -10.59 8.51
CA ALA A 75 -0.23 -10.12 9.71
C ALA A 75 -1.43 -11.03 10.06
N PRO A 76 -1.19 -12.27 10.54
CA PRO A 76 -2.25 -13.25 10.80
C PRO A 76 -3.18 -12.87 11.96
N SER A 77 -2.87 -11.83 12.72
CA SER A 77 -3.59 -11.41 13.93
C SER A 77 -4.80 -10.51 13.69
N LYS A 78 -5.06 -10.06 12.45
CA LYS A 78 -6.31 -9.37 12.10
C LYS A 78 -7.30 -10.35 11.47
N ALA A 79 -8.09 -11.01 12.33
CA ALA A 79 -9.26 -11.75 11.88
C ALA A 79 -10.30 -10.75 11.33
N PHE A 80 -10.61 -10.83 10.05
CA PHE A 80 -11.76 -10.15 9.49
C PHE A 80 -13.03 -10.86 9.99
N ASN A 81 -14.05 -10.11 10.37
CA ASN A 81 -15.35 -10.67 10.79
C ASN A 81 -16.17 -11.23 9.61
N CYS A 82 -15.72 -11.03 8.38
CA CYS A 82 -16.36 -11.48 7.14
C CYS A 82 -15.36 -12.23 6.25
N SER A 83 -15.86 -13.00 5.29
CA SER A 83 -14.99 -13.75 4.38
C SER A 83 -14.15 -12.80 3.51
N VAL A 84 -12.97 -13.26 3.07
CA VAL A 84 -12.07 -12.46 2.23
C VAL A 84 -12.76 -12.10 0.91
N GLU A 85 -13.51 -13.05 0.35
CA GLU A 85 -14.27 -12.91 -0.87
C GLU A 85 -15.35 -11.82 -0.76
N GLU A 86 -16.10 -11.77 0.35
CA GLU A 86 -17.10 -10.72 0.59
C GLU A 86 -16.48 -9.32 0.62
N ILE A 87 -15.31 -9.16 1.25
CA ILE A 87 -14.60 -7.86 1.29
C ILE A 87 -14.22 -7.44 -0.12
N VAL A 88 -13.66 -8.38 -0.89
CA VAL A 88 -13.22 -8.12 -2.25
C VAL A 88 -14.40 -7.67 -3.09
N GLU A 89 -15.55 -8.35 -3.01
CA GLU A 89 -16.74 -8.02 -3.77
C GLU A 89 -17.28 -6.62 -3.42
N ILE A 90 -17.43 -6.31 -2.14
CA ILE A 90 -17.94 -4.99 -1.69
C ILE A 90 -17.04 -3.85 -2.17
N GLU A 91 -15.72 -3.96 -1.99
CA GLU A 91 -14.77 -2.93 -2.40
C GLU A 91 -14.65 -2.85 -3.93
N PHE A 92 -14.79 -3.98 -4.63
CA PHE A 92 -14.78 -4.05 -6.09
C PHE A 92 -16.01 -3.35 -6.69
N GLU A 93 -17.20 -3.55 -6.14
CA GLU A 93 -18.41 -2.86 -6.58
C GLU A 93 -18.30 -1.34 -6.41
N GLU A 94 -17.78 -0.88 -5.26
CA GLU A 94 -17.51 0.53 -5.03
C GLU A 94 -16.50 1.09 -6.03
N PHE A 95 -15.45 0.34 -6.31
CA PHE A 95 -14.43 0.70 -7.28
C PHE A 95 -15.02 0.83 -8.68
N GLN A 96 -15.77 -0.18 -9.12
CA GLN A 96 -16.42 -0.25 -10.44
C GLN A 96 -17.35 0.94 -10.65
N ARG A 97 -18.20 1.27 -9.66
CA ARG A 97 -19.10 2.42 -9.72
C ARG A 97 -18.36 3.74 -9.93
N LYS A 98 -17.26 3.95 -9.19
CA LYS A 98 -16.45 5.18 -9.27
C LYS A 98 -15.59 5.23 -10.53
N LEU A 99 -15.03 4.10 -10.97
CA LEU A 99 -14.23 3.99 -12.19
C LEU A 99 -15.11 4.29 -13.41
N LYS A 100 -16.32 3.71 -13.46
CA LYS A 100 -17.30 3.99 -14.51
C LYS A 100 -17.61 5.49 -14.60
N ARG A 101 -17.82 6.16 -13.48
CA ARG A 101 -18.05 7.61 -13.47
C ARG A 101 -16.86 8.38 -14.08
N TYR A 102 -15.62 8.06 -13.70
CA TYR A 102 -14.45 8.72 -14.29
C TYR A 102 -14.28 8.41 -15.78
N PHE A 103 -14.60 7.19 -16.19
CA PHE A 103 -14.60 6.79 -17.60
C PHE A 103 -15.66 7.58 -18.39
N ASP A 104 -16.89 7.68 -17.90
CA ASP A 104 -17.95 8.46 -18.55
C ASP A 104 -17.60 9.95 -18.64
N GLU A 105 -16.97 10.52 -17.60
CA GLU A 105 -16.45 11.90 -17.62
C GLU A 105 -15.34 12.09 -18.66
N TYR A 106 -14.45 11.10 -18.81
CA TYR A 106 -13.40 11.08 -19.82
C TYR A 106 -13.99 11.00 -21.24
N ILE A 107 -14.89 10.05 -21.52
CA ILE A 107 -15.56 9.93 -22.81
C ILE A 107 -16.37 11.19 -23.15
N SER A 108 -17.05 11.78 -22.17
CA SER A 108 -17.72 13.07 -22.35
C SER A 108 -16.76 14.21 -22.68
N ALA A 109 -15.54 14.20 -22.12
CA ALA A 109 -14.51 15.17 -22.46
C ALA A 109 -13.94 14.96 -23.87
N GLU A 110 -13.70 13.71 -24.27
CA GLU A 110 -13.24 13.37 -25.63
C GLU A 110 -14.26 13.78 -26.70
N SER A 111 -15.55 13.61 -26.44
CA SER A 111 -16.62 14.03 -27.36
C SER A 111 -16.60 15.51 -27.78
N LYS A 112 -15.94 16.36 -26.97
CA LYS A 112 -15.83 17.80 -27.22
C LYS A 112 -14.57 18.18 -27.97
N CYS A 113 -13.63 17.25 -28.09
CA CYS A 113 -12.35 17.48 -28.72
C CYS A 113 -12.48 17.29 -30.23
N ILE A 114 -11.75 18.14 -30.97
CA ILE A 114 -11.79 18.17 -32.42
C ILE A 114 -10.37 18.23 -32.98
N SER A 115 -10.15 17.54 -34.10
CA SER A 115 -8.90 17.55 -34.84
C SER A 115 -9.07 18.29 -36.16
N TRP A 116 -8.15 19.19 -36.47
CA TRP A 116 -8.13 19.90 -37.75
C TRP A 116 -8.01 18.93 -38.95
N HIS A 117 -7.41 17.75 -38.75
CA HIS A 117 -7.31 16.72 -39.79
C HIS A 117 -8.66 16.07 -40.11
N VAL A 118 -9.61 16.11 -39.16
CA VAL A 118 -10.96 15.55 -39.32
C VAL A 118 -11.94 16.63 -39.75
N THR A 119 -11.93 17.78 -39.08
CA THR A 119 -12.89 18.88 -39.34
C THR A 119 -12.44 19.84 -40.43
N GLY A 120 -11.19 19.74 -40.89
CA GLY A 120 -10.54 20.66 -41.82
C GLY A 120 -9.84 21.85 -41.12
N PRO A 121 -8.81 22.44 -41.78
CA PRO A 121 -8.02 23.54 -41.21
C PRO A 121 -8.71 24.92 -41.30
N ALA A 122 -9.67 25.08 -42.22
CA ALA A 122 -10.29 26.38 -42.48
C ALA A 122 -11.11 26.86 -41.27
N ARG A 123 -10.76 28.04 -40.73
CA ARG A 123 -11.41 28.65 -39.55
C ARG A 123 -11.46 27.73 -38.31
N PHE A 124 -10.46 26.87 -38.14
CA PHE A 124 -10.38 25.97 -36.99
C PHE A 124 -10.27 26.76 -35.66
N PRO A 125 -11.12 26.50 -34.66
CA PRO A 125 -11.13 27.27 -33.41
C PRO A 125 -10.05 26.77 -32.43
N VAL A 126 -8.78 27.11 -32.73
CA VAL A 126 -7.57 26.63 -32.02
C VAL A 126 -7.72 26.74 -30.50
N ALA A 127 -7.99 27.93 -29.96
CA ALA A 127 -8.07 28.15 -28.52
C ALA A 127 -9.17 27.30 -27.83
N LYS A 128 -10.30 27.05 -28.51
CA LYS A 128 -11.38 26.21 -27.98
C LYS A 128 -10.99 24.73 -28.01
N ALA A 129 -10.36 24.29 -29.09
CA ALA A 129 -9.88 22.91 -29.24
C ALA A 129 -8.78 22.59 -28.22
N GLU A 130 -7.82 23.50 -28.02
CA GLU A 130 -6.77 23.35 -27.00
C GLU A 130 -7.36 23.21 -25.59
N LYS A 131 -8.36 24.03 -25.24
CA LYS A 131 -9.04 23.95 -23.94
C LYS A 131 -9.79 22.62 -23.77
N ALA A 132 -10.45 22.13 -24.82
CA ALA A 132 -11.13 20.83 -24.80
C ALA A 132 -10.13 19.68 -24.63
N ASN A 133 -9.03 19.70 -25.41
CA ASN A 133 -7.96 18.69 -25.32
C ASN A 133 -7.31 18.67 -23.93
N LYS A 134 -7.06 19.84 -23.33
CA LYS A 134 -6.55 19.93 -21.96
C LYS A 134 -7.50 19.30 -20.96
N ASN A 135 -8.79 19.62 -21.05
CA ASN A 135 -9.80 19.02 -20.16
C ASN A 135 -9.90 17.51 -20.35
N SER A 136 -9.85 17.01 -21.59
CA SER A 136 -9.83 15.57 -21.86
C SER A 136 -8.60 14.88 -21.24
N ARG A 137 -7.42 15.46 -21.42
CA ARG A 137 -6.15 15.01 -20.80
C ARG A 137 -6.27 14.95 -19.28
N ASP A 138 -6.81 15.99 -18.66
CA ASP A 138 -7.00 16.05 -17.20
C ASP A 138 -7.94 14.94 -16.71
N LYS A 139 -9.01 14.65 -17.46
CA LYS A 139 -9.95 13.56 -17.16
C LYS A 139 -9.36 12.17 -17.40
N LEU A 140 -8.57 11.99 -18.46
CA LEU A 140 -7.85 10.76 -18.72
C LEU A 140 -6.87 10.46 -17.58
N ASN A 141 -6.10 11.45 -17.12
CA ASN A 141 -5.19 11.29 -15.99
C ASN A 141 -5.96 10.92 -14.71
N GLN A 142 -7.10 11.58 -14.44
CA GLN A 142 -7.95 11.25 -13.30
C GLN A 142 -8.46 9.80 -13.35
N TYR A 143 -8.87 9.32 -14.52
CA TYR A 143 -9.29 7.94 -14.76
C TYR A 143 -8.13 6.95 -14.58
N ALA A 144 -6.97 7.23 -15.20
CA ALA A 144 -5.79 6.35 -15.18
C ALA A 144 -5.15 6.23 -13.78
N ASP A 145 -5.14 7.32 -12.98
CA ASP A 145 -4.58 7.32 -11.64
C ASP A 145 -5.51 6.69 -10.59
N TYR A 146 -6.81 6.60 -10.90
CA TYR A 146 -7.82 6.18 -9.93
C TYR A 146 -7.63 4.75 -9.39
N PRO A 147 -7.34 3.72 -10.20
CA PRO A 147 -7.09 2.36 -9.71
C PRO A 147 -6.01 2.30 -8.62
N GLN A 148 -4.86 2.96 -8.84
CA GLN A 148 -3.78 2.98 -7.86
C GLN A 148 -4.18 3.72 -6.58
N ARG A 149 -4.92 4.82 -6.70
CA ARG A 149 -5.44 5.57 -5.55
C ARG A 149 -6.47 4.78 -4.76
N ALA A 150 -7.36 4.05 -5.45
CA ALA A 150 -8.38 3.21 -4.85
C ALA A 150 -7.74 2.05 -4.07
N LEU A 151 -6.77 1.34 -4.67
CA LEU A 151 -6.02 0.30 -3.98
C LEU A 151 -5.34 0.81 -2.71
N LYS A 152 -4.66 1.97 -2.78
CA LYS A 152 -4.03 2.59 -1.59
C LYS A 152 -5.05 2.97 -0.51
N ALA A 153 -6.23 3.44 -0.92
CA ALA A 153 -7.30 3.79 0.02
C ALA A 153 -7.86 2.54 0.71
N ILE A 154 -8.11 1.47 -0.05
CA ILE A 154 -8.58 0.18 0.46
C ILE A 154 -7.52 -0.45 1.38
N ALA A 155 -6.25 -0.46 0.97
CA ALA A 155 -5.14 -0.95 1.79
C ALA A 155 -5.10 -0.23 3.15
N LYS A 156 -5.26 1.09 3.17
CA LYS A 156 -5.30 1.87 4.40
C LYS A 156 -6.55 1.61 5.27
N LYS A 157 -7.69 1.30 4.63
CA LYS A 157 -8.96 1.00 5.30
C LYS A 157 -8.92 -0.37 5.96
N LEU A 158 -8.50 -1.40 5.21
CA LEU A 158 -8.40 -2.79 5.68
C LEU A 158 -7.22 -2.98 6.64
N PHE A 159 -6.09 -2.32 6.36
CA PHE A 159 -4.85 -2.47 7.11
C PHE A 159 -4.35 -1.10 7.63
N PRO A 160 -4.96 -0.54 8.69
CA PRO A 160 -4.50 0.72 9.29
C PRO A 160 -3.03 0.71 9.74
N ASP A 161 -2.55 -0.47 10.15
CA ASP A 161 -1.16 -0.68 10.58
C ASP A 161 -0.19 -0.81 9.41
N GLY A 162 -0.71 -0.96 8.18
CA GLY A 162 0.04 -1.17 6.95
C GLY A 162 0.23 -2.66 6.65
N ASP A 163 1.12 -2.95 5.69
CA ASP A 163 1.35 -4.29 5.13
C ASP A 163 2.05 -5.27 6.10
N GLY A 164 2.05 -4.98 7.40
CA GLY A 164 2.72 -5.79 8.41
C GLY A 164 4.25 -5.76 8.34
N SER A 165 4.89 -5.17 7.34
CA SER A 165 6.37 -5.13 7.21
C SER A 165 7.07 -4.39 8.37
N VAL A 166 6.50 -3.26 8.81
CA VAL A 166 6.99 -2.45 9.92
C VAL A 166 5.96 -2.44 11.03
N VAL A 167 6.32 -2.94 12.22
CA VAL A 167 5.48 -2.81 13.41
C VAL A 167 5.45 -1.34 13.82
N LYS A 168 4.28 -0.72 13.91
CA LYS A 168 4.14 0.66 14.40
C LYS A 168 3.97 0.64 15.91
N MET A 169 4.59 1.56 16.65
CA MET A 169 4.39 1.63 18.12
C MET A 169 2.96 2.02 18.50
N SER A 170 2.18 2.56 17.56
CA SER A 170 0.77 2.91 17.74
C SER A 170 -0.20 1.82 17.28
N SER A 171 0.27 0.63 16.90
CA SER A 171 -0.62 -0.52 16.65
C SER A 171 -1.17 -1.04 17.97
N ASP A 172 -2.15 -1.93 17.92
CA ASP A 172 -2.81 -2.48 19.11
C ASP A 172 -1.81 -3.19 20.05
N ASN A 173 -1.12 -4.24 19.57
CA ASN A 173 -0.12 -5.00 20.35
C ASN A 173 1.27 -4.97 19.70
N PRO A 174 2.05 -3.88 19.83
CA PRO A 174 3.36 -3.76 19.20
C PRO A 174 4.40 -4.72 19.80
N VAL A 175 4.32 -5.02 21.11
CA VAL A 175 5.27 -5.91 21.80
C VAL A 175 5.17 -7.35 21.28
N GLU A 176 3.95 -7.90 21.20
CA GLU A 176 3.72 -9.26 20.70
C GLU A 176 4.16 -9.42 19.24
N GLN A 177 3.80 -8.45 18.38
CA GLN A 177 4.22 -8.45 16.98
C GLN A 177 5.75 -8.39 16.82
N LEU A 178 6.45 -7.64 17.67
CA LEU A 178 7.91 -7.60 17.66
C LEU A 178 8.51 -8.93 18.14
N ARG A 179 7.92 -9.59 19.15
CA ARG A 179 8.38 -10.91 19.62
C ARG A 179 8.26 -11.97 18.52
N ILE A 180 7.13 -12.01 17.81
CA ILE A 180 6.93 -12.92 16.67
C ILE A 180 7.98 -12.65 15.57
N LYS A 181 8.20 -11.40 15.21
CA LYS A 181 9.22 -11.07 14.20
C LYS A 181 10.65 -11.39 14.62
N ILE A 182 10.96 -11.28 15.91
CA ILE A 182 12.27 -11.66 16.44
C ILE A 182 12.44 -13.17 16.31
N SER A 183 11.45 -13.97 16.69
CA SER A 183 11.53 -15.44 16.58
C SER A 183 11.63 -15.89 15.12
N GLU A 184 10.85 -15.30 14.21
CA GLU A 184 10.96 -15.53 12.76
C GLU A 184 12.34 -15.16 12.21
N ALA A 185 12.89 -14.00 12.62
CA ALA A 185 14.22 -13.59 12.19
C ALA A 185 15.32 -14.53 12.73
N GLU A 186 15.17 -15.02 13.96
CA GLU A 186 16.10 -15.97 14.58
C GLU A 186 16.04 -17.36 13.93
N THR A 187 14.85 -17.87 13.61
CA THR A 187 14.68 -19.15 12.90
C THR A 187 15.27 -19.06 11.48
N MET A 188 14.95 -18.00 10.74
CA MET A 188 15.53 -17.76 9.40
C MET A 188 17.05 -17.61 9.46
N HIS A 189 17.58 -16.94 10.49
CA HIS A 189 19.03 -16.85 10.70
C HIS A 189 19.66 -18.23 10.98
N GLY A 190 18.97 -19.09 11.73
CA GLY A 190 19.36 -20.48 11.94
C GLY A 190 19.42 -21.27 10.63
N TYR A 191 18.39 -21.17 9.79
CA TYR A 191 18.35 -21.81 8.48
C TYR A 191 19.48 -21.32 7.57
N MET A 192 19.73 -20.00 7.53
CA MET A 192 20.85 -19.43 6.76
C MET A 192 22.21 -19.98 7.22
N LYS A 193 22.42 -20.17 8.54
CA LYS A 193 23.66 -20.80 9.05
C LYS A 193 23.82 -22.25 8.58
N ILE A 194 22.74 -23.01 8.61
CA ILE A 194 22.73 -24.41 8.16
C ILE A 194 23.03 -24.47 6.66
N ALA A 195 22.33 -23.66 5.85
CA ALA A 195 22.53 -23.58 4.41
C ALA A 195 23.94 -23.12 4.04
N ASN A 196 24.45 -22.05 4.66
CA ASN A 196 25.80 -21.55 4.42
C ASN A 196 26.91 -22.56 4.81
N ARG A 197 26.60 -23.55 5.66
CA ARG A 197 27.52 -24.65 5.97
C ARG A 197 27.43 -25.78 4.94
N LEU A 198 26.21 -26.18 4.58
CA LEU A 198 25.97 -27.36 3.75
C LEU A 198 26.17 -27.09 2.25
N VAL A 199 25.65 -25.96 1.75
CA VAL A 199 25.68 -25.63 0.32
C VAL A 199 27.12 -25.53 -0.19
N PRO A 200 28.03 -24.72 0.41
CA PRO A 200 29.39 -24.63 -0.10
C PRO A 200 30.19 -25.93 0.05
N ALA A 201 29.88 -26.75 1.06
CA ALA A 201 30.53 -28.05 1.23
C ALA A 201 30.12 -29.04 0.12
N ALA A 202 28.86 -29.02 -0.29
CA ALA A 202 28.37 -29.85 -1.39
C ALA A 202 28.98 -29.44 -2.74
N TYR A 203 29.06 -28.14 -3.04
CA TYR A 203 29.70 -27.63 -4.26
C TYR A 203 31.22 -27.85 -4.28
N LYS A 204 31.90 -27.84 -3.12
CA LYS A 204 33.33 -28.20 -3.04
C LYS A 204 33.59 -29.70 -3.23
N ALA A 205 32.61 -30.54 -2.92
CA ALA A 205 32.73 -31.98 -3.05
C ALA A 205 32.40 -32.48 -4.47
N SER A 206 31.83 -31.64 -5.34
CA SER A 206 31.60 -32.00 -6.73
C SER A 206 32.84 -31.73 -7.58
N GLU A 207 33.23 -32.71 -8.40
CA GLU A 207 34.47 -32.65 -9.20
C GLU A 207 34.46 -31.52 -10.24
N ASN A 208 33.28 -31.11 -10.73
CA ASN A 208 33.12 -30.13 -11.80
C ASN A 208 32.60 -28.76 -11.33
N GLY A 209 32.44 -28.54 -10.02
CA GLY A 209 31.82 -27.32 -9.48
C GLY A 209 30.32 -27.17 -9.75
N GLU A 210 29.70 -28.16 -10.39
CA GLU A 210 28.26 -28.28 -10.61
C GLU A 210 27.69 -29.42 -9.74
N LEU A 211 26.46 -29.25 -9.27
CA LEU A 211 25.77 -30.23 -8.43
C LEU A 211 24.99 -31.18 -9.34
N THR A 212 25.32 -32.47 -9.36
CA THR A 212 24.54 -33.50 -10.07
C THR A 212 23.19 -33.72 -9.37
N ASP A 213 22.13 -34.07 -10.11
CA ASP A 213 20.77 -34.27 -9.56
C ASP A 213 20.71 -35.15 -8.30
N ASN A 214 21.49 -36.24 -8.28
CA ASN A 214 21.58 -37.15 -7.12
C ASN A 214 22.22 -36.46 -5.89
N SER A 215 23.22 -35.61 -6.09
CA SER A 215 23.87 -34.87 -5.01
C SER A 215 23.03 -33.70 -4.49
N ALA A 216 22.18 -33.12 -5.34
CA ALA A 216 21.17 -32.12 -4.97
C ALA A 216 20.09 -32.73 -4.08
N ALA A 217 19.55 -33.90 -4.43
CA ALA A 217 18.57 -34.61 -3.62
C ALA A 217 19.13 -35.01 -2.24
N VAL A 218 20.41 -35.41 -2.16
CA VAL A 218 21.08 -35.70 -0.87
C VAL A 218 21.23 -34.44 -0.02
N LEU A 219 21.51 -33.29 -0.63
CA LEU A 219 21.61 -32.01 0.06
C LEU A 219 20.24 -31.54 0.57
N GLU A 220 19.18 -31.70 -0.23
CA GLU A 220 17.79 -31.45 0.15
C GLU A 220 17.38 -32.26 1.38
N ASN A 221 17.62 -33.56 1.37
CA ASN A 221 17.31 -34.44 2.50
C ASN A 221 18.07 -34.03 3.76
N LYS A 222 19.36 -33.69 3.64
CA LYS A 222 20.17 -33.20 4.77
C LYS A 222 19.67 -31.85 5.31
N MET A 223 19.11 -30.99 4.46
CA MET A 223 18.53 -29.72 4.89
C MET A 223 17.17 -29.93 5.60
N LEU A 224 16.35 -30.85 5.09
CA LEU A 224 15.07 -31.25 5.70
C LEU A 224 15.29 -31.86 7.09
N GLU A 225 16.22 -32.79 7.23
CA GLU A 225 16.60 -33.39 8.53
C GLU A 225 17.08 -32.34 9.55
N ARG A 226 17.66 -31.24 9.07
CA ARG A 226 18.13 -30.13 9.90
C ARG A 226 17.06 -29.09 10.20
N GLY A 227 15.81 -29.33 9.78
CA GLY A 227 14.64 -28.53 10.11
C GLY A 227 14.34 -27.38 9.15
N ILE A 228 14.97 -27.32 7.96
CA ILE A 228 14.60 -26.34 6.94
C ILE A 228 13.31 -26.82 6.27
N PRO A 229 12.24 -26.01 6.20
CA PRO A 229 10.99 -26.43 5.58
C PRO A 229 11.11 -26.53 4.06
N GLN A 230 10.34 -27.45 3.46
CA GLN A 230 10.47 -27.85 2.06
C GLN A 230 10.26 -26.68 1.07
N ASN A 231 9.39 -25.73 1.42
CA ASN A 231 9.11 -24.52 0.63
C ASN A 231 10.34 -23.60 0.48
N LEU A 232 11.28 -23.63 1.42
CA LEU A 232 12.47 -22.77 1.39
C LEU A 232 13.68 -23.43 0.74
N LEU A 233 13.67 -24.76 0.55
CA LEU A 233 14.81 -25.50 0.00
C LEU A 233 15.27 -24.95 -1.34
N LYS A 234 14.33 -24.71 -2.26
CA LYS A 234 14.63 -24.16 -3.60
C LYS A 234 15.43 -22.87 -3.49
N THR A 235 14.98 -21.95 -2.63
CA THR A 235 15.66 -20.68 -2.39
C THR A 235 17.05 -20.85 -1.77
N PHE A 236 17.25 -21.86 -0.92
CA PHE A 236 18.54 -22.13 -0.28
C PHE A 236 19.54 -22.88 -1.18
N LEU A 237 19.06 -23.60 -2.19
CA LEU A 237 19.87 -24.41 -3.12
C LEU A 237 20.41 -23.64 -4.31
N GLU A 238 19.74 -22.54 -4.69
CA GLU A 238 20.19 -21.68 -5.78
C GLU A 238 21.66 -21.26 -5.59
N PRO A 239 22.51 -21.38 -6.62
CA PRO A 239 23.89 -20.90 -6.56
C PRO A 239 23.96 -19.40 -6.24
N ASN A 240 25.06 -18.95 -5.63
CA ASN A 240 25.31 -17.51 -5.47
C ASN A 240 25.71 -16.91 -6.84
N PRO A 241 24.97 -15.93 -7.38
CA PRO A 241 25.24 -15.37 -8.70
C PRO A 241 26.48 -14.45 -8.76
N ILE A 242 27.04 -14.04 -7.61
CA ILE A 242 28.06 -12.97 -7.57
C ILE A 242 29.48 -13.51 -7.44
N VAL A 243 29.79 -14.49 -6.57
CA VAL A 243 31.16 -15.06 -6.50
C VAL A 243 31.22 -16.48 -5.87
N ASN A 244 32.22 -17.24 -6.31
CA ASN A 244 32.59 -18.62 -5.95
C ASN A 244 33.12 -18.84 -4.51
N THR A 245 32.87 -17.93 -3.54
CA THR A 245 33.26 -18.19 -2.14
C THR A 245 32.31 -17.59 -1.10
N TRP A 246 32.08 -18.40 -0.05
CA TRP A 246 31.36 -18.16 1.21
C TRP A 246 29.88 -17.74 1.11
N GLY A 247 29.00 -18.75 1.10
CA GLY A 247 27.59 -18.66 1.54
C GLY A 247 26.70 -17.65 0.79
N ARG A 248 25.66 -18.12 0.09
CA ARG A 248 24.70 -17.25 -0.61
C ARG A 248 24.05 -16.19 0.30
N PHE A 249 23.99 -16.43 1.61
CA PHE A 249 23.28 -15.56 2.56
C PHE A 249 24.25 -14.79 3.47
N SER A 250 24.18 -13.46 3.45
CA SER A 250 24.93 -12.62 4.39
C SER A 250 24.34 -12.68 5.80
N LEU A 251 25.11 -13.25 6.75
CA LEU A 251 24.71 -13.31 8.17
C LEU A 251 24.88 -11.98 8.90
N ALA A 252 25.70 -11.06 8.37
CA ALA A 252 25.99 -9.77 9.01
C ALA A 252 24.74 -8.89 9.09
N ASN A 253 24.02 -8.75 7.97
CA ASN A 253 22.78 -7.97 7.91
C ASN A 253 21.66 -8.59 8.76
N SER A 254 21.59 -9.92 8.79
CA SER A 254 20.62 -10.66 9.60
C SER A 254 20.84 -10.40 11.11
N ASN A 255 22.07 -10.48 11.60
CA ASN A 255 22.40 -10.17 12.99
C ASN A 255 22.10 -8.72 13.37
N ALA A 256 22.44 -7.76 12.49
CA ALA A 256 22.13 -6.35 12.72
C ALA A 256 20.62 -6.12 12.81
N ASN A 257 19.83 -6.77 11.95
CA ASN A 257 18.38 -6.71 12.00
C ASN A 257 17.81 -7.27 13.31
N ILE A 258 18.27 -8.45 13.76
CA ILE A 258 17.83 -9.04 15.03
C ILE A 258 18.12 -8.11 16.22
N ARG A 259 19.34 -7.54 16.28
CA ARG A 259 19.70 -6.57 17.34
C ARG A 259 18.78 -5.35 17.32
N ARG A 260 18.51 -4.79 16.13
CA ARG A 260 17.58 -3.67 15.95
C ARG A 260 16.17 -4.03 16.44
N LEU A 261 15.65 -5.20 16.09
CA LEU A 261 14.33 -5.64 16.54
C LEU A 261 14.27 -5.80 18.06
N LYS A 262 15.32 -6.36 18.69
CA LYS A 262 15.41 -6.47 20.16
C LYS A 262 15.45 -5.10 20.85
N GLN A 263 16.18 -4.13 20.31
CA GLN A 263 16.17 -2.75 20.83
C GLN A 263 14.77 -2.13 20.74
N ARG A 264 14.10 -2.32 19.61
CA ARG A 264 12.71 -1.86 19.43
C ARG A 264 11.72 -2.55 20.37
N LEU A 265 11.95 -3.82 20.73
CA LEU A 265 11.13 -4.52 21.72
C LEU A 265 11.24 -3.85 23.10
N VAL A 266 12.46 -3.55 23.54
CA VAL A 266 12.69 -2.84 24.82
C VAL A 266 12.03 -1.46 24.82
N GLU A 267 12.10 -0.73 23.71
CA GLU A 267 11.38 0.55 23.57
C GLU A 267 9.86 0.38 23.64
N ALA A 268 9.32 -0.66 23.01
CA ALA A 268 7.89 -0.94 23.03
C ALA A 268 7.39 -1.33 24.43
N GLU A 269 8.13 -2.17 25.15
CA GLU A 269 7.81 -2.57 26.53
C GLU A 269 7.79 -1.35 27.47
N ARG A 270 8.78 -0.45 27.38
CA ARG A 270 8.77 0.81 28.14
C ARG A 270 7.58 1.70 27.81
N VAL A 271 7.20 1.78 26.54
CA VAL A 271 6.05 2.56 26.11
C VAL A 271 4.75 1.93 26.64
N GLU A 272 4.61 0.61 26.62
CA GLU A 272 3.45 -0.08 27.21
C GLU A 272 3.38 0.11 28.74
N GLU A 273 4.50 0.00 29.45
CA GLU A 273 4.59 0.31 30.89
C GLU A 273 4.14 1.75 31.19
N SER A 274 4.63 2.72 30.42
CA SER A 274 4.23 4.13 30.59
C SER A 274 2.73 4.35 30.35
N ARG A 275 2.13 3.63 29.38
CA ARG A 275 0.69 3.66 29.12
C ARG A 275 -0.10 3.08 30.29
N ASN A 276 0.32 1.95 30.84
CA ASN A 276 -0.35 1.29 31.96
C ASN A 276 -0.25 2.10 33.26
N SER A 277 0.80 2.90 33.42
CA SER A 277 1.00 3.76 34.60
C SER A 277 0.16 5.04 34.61
N ASN A 278 -0.60 5.34 33.54
CA ASN A 278 -1.31 6.61 33.31
C ASN A 278 -0.44 7.88 33.51
N SER A 279 0.89 7.77 33.48
CA SER A 279 1.82 8.89 33.72
C SER A 279 1.70 10.04 32.70
N LEU A 280 0.94 9.85 31.62
CA LEU A 280 0.74 10.80 30.53
C LEU A 280 -0.71 11.25 30.38
N GLU A 281 -1.58 10.89 31.32
CA GLU A 281 -2.96 11.36 31.38
C GLU A 281 -3.07 12.43 32.46
N GLY A 282 -3.54 13.61 32.07
CA GLY A 282 -3.64 14.72 32.99
C GLY A 282 -4.39 15.91 32.41
N GLU A 283 -4.85 16.76 33.32
CA GLU A 283 -5.38 18.08 33.02
C GLU A 283 -4.41 19.10 33.64
N LEU A 284 -3.90 20.01 32.81
CA LEU A 284 -3.06 21.10 33.29
C LEU A 284 -3.93 22.14 34.00
N GLU A 285 -3.32 22.98 34.84
CA GLU A 285 -4.05 24.01 35.63
C GLU A 285 -4.86 24.98 34.76
N ASN A 286 -4.48 25.15 33.50
CA ASN A 286 -5.17 25.98 32.53
C ASN A 286 -6.37 25.28 31.85
N GLY A 287 -6.67 24.00 32.16
CA GLY A 287 -7.78 23.25 31.57
C GLY A 287 -7.45 22.53 30.26
N ILE A 288 -6.17 22.50 29.84
CA ILE A 288 -5.72 21.70 28.69
C ILE A 288 -5.62 20.25 29.10
N LYS A 289 -6.38 19.38 28.42
CA LYS A 289 -6.33 17.93 28.64
C LYS A 289 -5.28 17.29 27.74
N HIS A 290 -4.54 16.35 28.28
CA HIS A 290 -3.63 15.50 27.52
C HIS A 290 -3.74 14.05 27.99
N GLY A 291 -3.47 13.11 27.09
CA GLY A 291 -3.67 11.70 27.35
C GLY A 291 -3.16 10.82 26.21
N VAL A 292 -3.32 9.50 26.35
CA VAL A 292 -2.97 8.55 25.30
C VAL A 292 -4.23 8.08 24.60
N ILE A 293 -4.28 8.25 23.26
CA ILE A 293 -5.39 7.80 22.41
C ILE A 293 -4.83 7.05 21.20
N ASP A 294 -5.33 5.85 20.93
CA ASP A 294 -4.85 4.95 19.86
C ASP A 294 -3.31 4.78 19.82
N GLY A 295 -2.66 4.64 20.97
CA GLY A 295 -1.20 4.55 21.07
C GLY A 295 -0.46 5.83 20.66
N ARG A 296 -1.11 6.99 20.79
CA ARG A 296 -0.55 8.31 20.48
C ARG A 296 -0.79 9.28 21.64
N ILE A 297 0.13 10.19 21.86
CA ILE A 297 -0.05 11.30 22.81
C ILE A 297 -0.98 12.30 22.14
N GLY A 298 -2.13 12.56 22.76
CA GLY A 298 -3.15 13.51 22.35
C GLY A 298 -3.17 14.73 23.27
N ILE A 299 -3.37 15.90 22.68
CA ILE A 299 -3.56 17.18 23.40
C ILE A 299 -4.87 17.78 22.90
N TRP A 300 -5.77 18.10 23.81
CA TRP A 300 -7.06 18.75 23.53
C TRP A 300 -7.04 20.18 24.03
N LEU A 301 -7.11 21.13 23.09
CA LEU A 301 -7.03 22.57 23.37
C LEU A 301 -8.41 23.25 23.47
N GLY A 302 -9.52 22.55 23.24
CA GLY A 302 -10.88 23.10 23.35
C GLY A 302 -11.35 24.01 22.20
N GLY A 303 -10.45 24.69 21.50
CA GLY A 303 -10.77 25.61 20.38
C GLY A 303 -9.74 25.61 19.25
N ARG A 304 -9.84 26.55 18.31
CA ARG A 304 -8.86 26.69 17.21
C ARG A 304 -7.67 27.52 17.68
N PRO A 305 -6.49 26.93 17.91
CA PRO A 305 -5.34 27.70 18.39
C PRO A 305 -4.83 28.69 17.33
N PRO A 306 -4.22 29.82 17.75
CA PRO A 306 -3.61 30.78 16.84
C PRO A 306 -2.44 30.15 16.08
N LYS A 307 -2.07 30.77 14.96
CA LYS A 307 -1.05 30.24 14.03
C LYS A 307 0.29 29.97 14.73
N GLU A 308 0.69 30.77 15.70
CA GLU A 308 1.95 30.63 16.44
C GLU A 308 2.01 29.33 17.25
N VAL A 309 0.93 29.03 17.98
CA VAL A 309 0.78 27.79 18.75
C VAL A 309 0.76 26.59 17.79
N THR A 310 0.05 26.73 16.66
CA THR A 310 -0.03 25.71 15.61
C THR A 310 1.36 25.38 15.06
N GLN A 311 2.19 26.39 14.82
CA GLN A 311 3.56 26.23 14.31
C GLN A 311 4.49 25.59 15.34
N ARG A 312 4.40 25.98 16.62
CA ARG A 312 5.19 25.35 17.70
C ARG A 312 4.82 23.87 17.87
N LEU A 313 3.53 23.53 17.90
CA LEU A 313 3.09 22.12 17.98
C LEU A 313 3.60 21.28 16.81
N ARG A 314 3.60 21.85 15.59
CA ARG A 314 4.21 21.20 14.41
C ARG A 314 5.72 21.02 14.55
N LYS A 315 6.46 21.97 15.14
CA LYS A 315 7.89 21.80 15.46
C LYS A 315 8.13 20.65 16.45
N PHE A 316 7.22 20.47 17.41
CA PHE A 316 7.21 19.29 18.29
C PHE A 316 6.68 18.01 17.62
N SER A 317 6.45 18.03 16.30
CA SER A 317 5.94 16.90 15.50
C SER A 317 4.52 16.45 15.84
N PHE A 318 3.71 17.31 16.48
CA PHE A 318 2.28 17.06 16.66
C PHE A 318 1.52 17.46 15.39
N LYS A 319 0.57 16.62 15.00
CA LYS A 319 -0.31 16.85 13.84
C LYS A 319 -1.75 16.96 14.30
N PHE A 320 -2.48 17.89 13.70
CA PHE A 320 -3.91 18.05 13.96
C PHE A 320 -4.71 16.87 13.40
N SER A 321 -5.61 16.30 14.20
CA SER A 321 -6.45 15.16 13.86
C SER A 321 -7.93 15.48 14.12
N PRO A 322 -8.73 15.80 13.08
CA PRO A 322 -10.15 16.12 13.27
C PRO A 322 -10.96 14.92 13.77
N THR A 323 -10.57 13.70 13.41
CA THR A 323 -11.27 12.46 13.80
C THR A 323 -11.09 12.05 15.25
N ARG A 324 -10.24 12.75 16.02
CA ARG A 324 -9.93 12.44 17.43
C ARG A 324 -10.36 13.59 18.32
N ASN A 325 -11.60 14.05 18.14
CA ASN A 325 -12.16 15.20 18.85
C ASN A 325 -11.26 16.45 18.76
N ASN A 326 -10.80 16.75 17.54
CA ASN A 326 -9.93 17.91 17.26
C ASN A 326 -8.60 17.95 18.05
N ALA A 327 -8.03 16.79 18.36
CA ALA A 327 -6.77 16.70 19.09
C ALA A 327 -5.52 17.00 18.23
N TRP A 328 -4.48 17.49 18.89
CA TRP A 328 -3.11 17.47 18.40
C TRP A 328 -2.44 16.17 18.82
N VAL A 329 -1.92 15.41 17.86
CA VAL A 329 -1.53 14.02 18.08
C VAL A 329 -0.12 13.73 17.59
N ARG A 330 0.65 12.98 18.39
CA ARG A 330 1.97 12.44 18.05
C ARG A 330 2.06 10.97 18.44
N ALA A 331 2.67 10.12 17.60
CA ALA A 331 2.86 8.70 17.94
C ALA A 331 3.63 8.55 19.26
N HIS A 332 3.13 7.70 20.16
CA HIS A 332 3.75 7.49 21.46
C HIS A 332 5.02 6.63 21.27
N THR A 333 6.16 7.27 21.44
CA THR A 333 7.50 6.66 21.44
C THR A 333 8.26 7.21 22.64
N VAL A 334 9.34 6.53 23.07
CA VAL A 334 10.18 6.98 24.19
C VAL A 334 10.68 8.42 23.98
N ASN A 335 11.09 8.77 22.75
CA ASN A 335 11.49 10.14 22.42
C ASN A 335 10.29 11.11 22.45
N ALA A 336 9.11 10.69 22.00
CA ALA A 336 7.93 11.54 22.08
C ALA A 336 7.55 11.85 23.52
N GLU A 337 7.64 10.86 24.42
CA GLU A 337 7.40 11.05 25.85
C GLU A 337 8.42 12.00 26.49
N ALA A 338 9.72 11.80 26.21
CA ALA A 338 10.78 12.66 26.73
C ALA A 338 10.62 14.13 26.26
N VAL A 339 10.33 14.34 24.97
CA VAL A 339 10.05 15.69 24.43
C VAL A 339 8.76 16.26 25.02
N PHE A 340 7.75 15.42 25.24
CA PHE A 340 6.49 15.86 25.81
C PHE A 340 6.69 16.42 27.23
N LYS A 341 7.36 15.65 28.10
CA LYS A 341 7.66 16.05 29.48
C LYS A 341 8.60 17.25 29.55
N ARG A 342 9.63 17.32 28.69
CA ARG A 342 10.65 18.37 28.71
C ARG A 342 10.20 19.70 28.12
N ASP A 343 9.55 19.67 26.94
CA ASP A 343 9.34 20.88 26.13
C ASP A 343 7.85 21.21 25.95
N VAL A 344 6.99 20.19 25.83
CA VAL A 344 5.58 20.40 25.47
C VAL A 344 4.76 20.79 26.69
N VAL A 345 4.90 20.09 27.82
CA VAL A 345 4.17 20.43 29.05
C VAL A 345 4.45 21.87 29.50
N PRO A 346 5.73 22.33 29.62
CA PRO A 346 6.01 23.72 29.99
C PRO A 346 5.48 24.74 28.97
N PHE A 347 5.47 24.37 27.68
CA PHE A 347 4.88 25.22 26.66
C PHE A 347 3.36 25.31 26.79
N LEU A 348 2.68 24.21 27.10
CA LEU A 348 1.23 24.17 27.28
C LEU A 348 0.79 24.94 28.53
N GLU A 349 1.54 24.87 29.63
CA GLU A 349 1.25 25.62 30.87
C GLU A 349 1.26 27.14 30.66
N GLN A 350 2.06 27.64 29.72
CA GLN A 350 2.13 29.07 29.38
C GLN A 350 0.97 29.55 28.50
N LEU A 351 0.13 28.65 28.00
CA LEU A 351 -1.00 29.00 27.14
C LEU A 351 -2.23 29.32 27.98
N ASP A 352 -2.98 30.33 27.56
CA ASP A 352 -4.31 30.63 28.10
C ASP A 352 -5.39 30.12 27.13
N PRO A 353 -5.99 28.95 27.38
CA PRO A 353 -6.92 28.34 26.44
C PRO A 353 -8.27 29.06 26.34
N GLN A 354 -8.57 30.02 27.22
CA GLN A 354 -9.76 30.88 27.08
C GLN A 354 -9.67 31.80 25.85
N THR A 355 -8.48 31.96 25.26
CA THR A 355 -8.26 32.74 24.03
C THR A 355 -8.47 31.94 22.75
N PHE A 356 -8.79 30.65 22.83
CA PHE A 356 -9.05 29.81 21.67
C PHE A 356 -10.55 29.82 21.34
N ASP A 357 -10.92 30.63 20.34
CA ASP A 357 -12.29 30.63 19.75
C ASP A 357 -12.65 29.30 19.05
#